data_AF-A0A837I8E0-F1
#
_entry.id   AF-A0A837I8E0-F1
#
_cell.length_a   1.000
_cell.length_b   1.000
_cell.length_c   1.000
_cell.angle_alpha   90.00
_cell.angle_beta   90.00
_cell.angle_gamma   90.00
#
_symmetry.space_group_name_H-M   'P 1'
#
loop_
_entity.id
_entity.type
_entity.pdbx_description
1 polymer ?
#
loop_
_entity_poly.entity_id
_entity_poly.type
_entity_poly.pdbx_seq_one_letter_code
_entity_poly.pdbx_strand_id
1 'polypeptide(L)'
;GTVGASPIQNIGAFGQEVKDVLVSLRAFKMESGEFVNFSNKDCDFSYRESFFKKPENWQKYLITSVSFKLNPNGKPKVQYDSLLNYLKEENKENPSLSDVREAVFQLRAEKLENPSKNGNAGSFFKNPIVDKEIPGIPSYPFGSKYKLYAGWLIDKAGWKGKPYKGAAVSPKNAIFLINRSGKATSSDVAELSKMIISDVKEKFGITLEPEVQFIGFGRKVAILGYGLEGQDAEKYFKSLGDEVTILDRKFDENYLKYLKNFDLIVRSPGVYRYLPEIIKAEKEGVEITSSLKIFFDKCPGKIIGVTGTKGKGTTSTLIYEILKSAGKDVYLVGNIGKPYLELIPKLTSESIVIMELSSFQLIDLTKSPHIAVVLNVTLDHMDWHKDKKEYIEAKKNIVKYQTENDYAVINSEYDVPRSFSGLTKGKVILFNREDLEDKYKEDLLLRGGHNLENIAAAVNAAKIIGVDEDVILSSVRSFKGLEHRLELVGEVGSVTFYNDSFATSEQPTIAAINSFTEPETLILGGSDKGLDFTLLRKAIEKKANVKNLILIGEIGVKIGEGINGKNIVNLGKTPMTGIVQKAFEITPKGGVVILSPAAASFDMFENYKDRGMQFKKAVKSLLHDGK
;
A
#
# COMPACT_ATOMS: atom_id res chain seq x y z
N GLY A 1 -13.00 37.96 -3.99
CA GLY A 1 -12.91 36.86 -3.02
C GLY A 1 -13.45 37.34 -1.69
N THR A 2 -13.96 36.43 -0.87
CA THR A 2 -14.24 36.71 0.54
C THR A 2 -12.91 36.87 1.29
N VAL A 3 -12.95 37.45 2.50
CA VAL A 3 -11.77 37.90 3.27
C VAL A 3 -10.77 36.77 3.60
N GLY A 4 -11.21 35.51 3.57
CA GLY A 4 -10.43 34.35 4.02
C GLY A 4 -9.15 34.04 3.22
N ALA A 5 -9.04 34.44 1.95
CA ALA A 5 -7.83 34.21 1.16
C ALA A 5 -6.62 35.04 1.65
N SER A 6 -6.89 36.19 2.28
CA SER A 6 -5.85 37.16 2.65
C SER A 6 -4.85 36.65 3.70
N PRO A 7 -5.29 36.04 4.83
CA PRO A 7 -4.37 35.43 5.79
C PRO A 7 -3.71 34.14 5.30
N ILE A 8 -4.27 33.38 4.32
CA ILE A 8 -3.65 32.10 3.90
C ILE A 8 -2.19 32.29 3.48
N GLN A 9 -1.85 33.39 2.81
CA GLN A 9 -0.49 33.63 2.34
C GLN A 9 0.15 34.89 2.93
N ASN A 10 -0.41 35.51 3.96
CA ASN A 10 0.01 36.85 4.38
C ASN A 10 0.09 37.82 3.18
N ILE A 11 -0.99 37.96 2.41
CA ILE A 11 -0.94 38.75 1.18
C ILE A 11 -0.58 40.21 1.48
N GLY A 12 0.17 40.83 0.58
CA GLY A 12 0.54 42.23 0.68
C GLY A 12 0.33 42.98 -0.63
N ALA A 13 0.13 44.29 -0.51
CA ALA A 13 0.05 45.20 -1.64
C ALA A 13 0.82 46.47 -1.29
N PHE A 14 1.78 46.82 -2.14
CA PHE A 14 2.41 48.13 -2.17
C PHE A 14 3.04 48.60 -0.84
N GLY A 15 3.60 47.68 -0.04
CA GLY A 15 4.35 48.00 1.19
C GLY A 15 3.58 47.76 2.49
N GLN A 16 2.38 47.16 2.40
CA GLN A 16 1.61 46.71 3.54
C GLN A 16 1.19 45.25 3.37
N GLU A 17 1.32 44.46 4.43
CA GLU A 17 0.97 43.05 4.47
C GLU A 17 -0.15 42.79 5.49
N VAL A 18 -0.88 41.69 5.34
CA VAL A 18 -1.94 41.28 6.27
C VAL A 18 -1.43 41.19 7.71
N LYS A 19 -0.22 40.68 7.93
CA LYS A 19 0.40 40.58 9.25
C LYS A 19 0.51 41.91 9.99
N ASP A 20 0.56 43.04 9.27
CA ASP A 20 0.75 44.35 9.89
C ASP A 20 -0.53 44.87 10.56
N VAL A 21 -1.70 44.34 10.17
CA VAL A 21 -3.02 44.85 10.58
C VAL A 21 -3.96 43.77 11.09
N LEU A 22 -3.62 42.49 10.95
CA LEU A 22 -4.45 41.40 11.48
C LEU A 22 -4.49 41.45 13.01
N VAL A 23 -5.69 41.38 13.58
CA VAL A 23 -5.90 41.17 15.02
C VAL A 23 -6.13 39.70 15.29
N SER A 24 -7.12 39.12 14.61
CA SER A 24 -7.52 37.73 14.76
C SER A 24 -8.28 37.24 13.52
N LEU A 25 -8.40 35.92 13.40
CA LEU A 25 -9.28 35.29 12.43
C LEU A 25 -10.00 34.09 13.06
N ARG A 26 -11.12 33.70 12.46
CA ARG A 26 -11.85 32.47 12.78
C ARG A 26 -11.75 31.51 11.60
N ALA A 27 -11.40 30.26 11.87
CA ALA A 27 -11.33 29.21 10.88
C ALA A 27 -12.19 28.01 11.28
N PHE A 28 -12.79 27.35 10.30
CA PHE A 28 -13.46 26.07 10.43
C PHE A 28 -12.44 24.96 10.13
N LYS A 29 -12.19 24.08 11.09
CA LYS A 29 -11.29 22.94 10.95
C LYS A 29 -12.06 21.79 10.31
N MET A 30 -11.71 21.44 9.07
CA MET A 30 -12.53 20.56 8.24
C MET A 30 -12.59 19.12 8.78
N GLU A 31 -11.52 18.65 9.41
CA GLU A 31 -11.43 17.29 9.96
C GLU A 31 -12.34 17.09 11.19
N SER A 32 -12.35 18.05 12.12
CA SER A 32 -13.14 17.93 13.35
C SER A 32 -14.53 18.55 13.27
N GLY A 33 -14.78 19.42 12.28
CA GLY A 33 -16.02 20.18 12.17
C GLY A 33 -16.12 21.34 13.17
N GLU A 34 -15.02 21.73 13.82
CA GLU A 34 -15.01 22.74 14.86
C GLU A 34 -14.51 24.10 14.36
N PHE A 35 -14.93 25.17 15.03
CA PHE A 35 -14.39 26.50 14.79
C PHE A 35 -13.25 26.82 15.76
N VAL A 36 -12.14 27.34 15.23
CA VAL A 36 -10.95 27.73 15.98
C VAL A 36 -10.65 29.19 15.70
N ASN A 37 -10.24 29.93 16.74
CA ASN A 37 -9.79 31.31 16.61
C ASN A 37 -8.25 31.35 16.61
N PHE A 38 -7.68 32.16 15.74
CA PHE A 38 -6.25 32.40 15.65
C PHE A 38 -5.98 33.88 15.90
N SER A 39 -5.01 34.18 16.75
CA SER A 39 -4.40 35.50 16.84
C SER A 39 -3.44 35.74 15.68
N ASN A 40 -2.98 36.98 15.51
CA ASN A 40 -1.89 37.29 14.57
C ASN A 40 -0.66 36.42 14.79
N LYS A 41 -0.27 36.21 16.06
CA LYS A 41 0.88 35.39 16.43
C LYS A 41 0.70 33.92 16.03
N ASP A 42 -0.50 33.37 16.22
CA ASP A 42 -0.79 31.98 15.88
C ASP A 42 -0.74 31.72 14.36
N CYS A 43 -0.95 32.76 13.55
CA CYS A 43 -0.89 32.66 12.10
C CYS A 43 0.53 32.53 11.55
N ASP A 44 1.57 32.79 12.36
CA ASP A 44 2.98 32.57 12.03
C ASP A 44 3.39 33.10 10.65
N PHE A 45 3.12 34.38 10.40
CA PHE A 45 3.29 34.98 9.08
C PHE A 45 4.75 35.27 8.72
N SER A 46 5.10 34.97 7.47
CA SER A 46 6.26 35.56 6.80
C SER A 46 5.92 35.91 5.34
N TYR A 47 6.91 36.27 4.52
CA TYR A 47 6.64 36.68 3.14
C TYR A 47 6.03 35.52 2.35
N ARG A 48 4.76 35.66 1.97
CA ARG A 48 3.97 34.64 1.26
C ARG A 48 3.76 33.32 2.01
N GLU A 49 4.06 33.25 3.31
CA GLU A 49 3.91 32.05 4.14
C GLU A 49 3.08 32.32 5.40
N SER A 50 2.47 31.26 5.93
CA SER A 50 1.68 31.26 7.16
C SER A 50 1.60 29.86 7.77
N PHE A 51 1.10 29.76 8.99
CA PHE A 51 0.68 28.51 9.63
C PHE A 51 -0.14 27.60 8.71
N PHE A 52 -1.04 28.18 7.91
CA PHE A 52 -1.98 27.46 7.04
C PHE A 52 -1.31 26.87 5.78
N LYS A 53 -0.09 27.30 5.45
CA LYS A 53 0.68 26.78 4.30
C LYS A 53 1.69 25.70 4.66
N LYS A 54 1.89 25.45 5.95
CA LYS A 54 2.75 24.34 6.39
C LYS A 54 2.17 23.01 5.89
N PRO A 55 2.98 22.06 5.39
CA PRO A 55 2.49 20.80 4.83
C PRO A 55 1.50 20.07 5.74
N GLU A 56 1.75 20.07 7.04
CA GLU A 56 0.91 19.44 8.06
C GLU A 56 -0.44 20.14 8.30
N ASN A 57 -0.62 21.37 7.82
CA ASN A 57 -1.84 22.19 7.99
C ASN A 57 -2.53 22.54 6.66
N TRP A 58 -1.88 22.24 5.53
CA TRP A 58 -2.41 22.54 4.20
C TRP A 58 -3.76 21.85 3.98
N GLN A 59 -4.74 22.60 3.49
CA GLN A 59 -6.12 22.11 3.28
C GLN A 59 -6.78 21.52 4.55
N LYS A 60 -6.50 22.06 5.74
CA LYS A 60 -7.22 21.66 6.98
C LYS A 60 -8.20 22.71 7.51
N TYR A 61 -8.04 23.95 7.10
CA TYR A 61 -8.75 25.09 7.67
C TYR A 61 -9.42 25.94 6.59
N LEU A 62 -10.70 26.25 6.79
CA LEU A 62 -11.43 27.23 6.00
C LEU A 62 -11.60 28.51 6.81
N ILE A 63 -10.98 29.61 6.38
CA ILE A 63 -11.06 30.88 7.10
C ILE A 63 -12.40 31.55 6.81
N THR A 64 -13.20 31.74 7.86
CA THR A 64 -14.59 32.20 7.78
C THR A 64 -14.77 33.66 8.15
N SER A 65 -13.89 34.21 9.00
CA SER A 65 -13.86 35.65 9.30
C SER A 65 -12.45 36.12 9.66
N VAL A 66 -12.20 37.42 9.46
CA VAL A 66 -10.92 38.06 9.73
C VAL A 66 -11.20 39.45 10.32
N SER A 67 -10.47 39.82 11.38
CA SER A 67 -10.56 41.12 12.04
C SER A 67 -9.27 41.90 11.84
N PHE A 68 -9.38 43.10 11.28
CA PHE A 68 -8.26 44.01 11.04
C PHE A 68 -8.33 45.25 11.94
N LYS A 69 -7.18 45.76 12.37
CA LYS A 69 -7.05 47.06 13.03
C LYS A 69 -6.52 48.07 12.03
N LEU A 70 -7.41 48.95 11.55
CA LEU A 70 -7.08 49.97 10.54
C LEU A 70 -6.95 51.35 11.20
N ASN A 71 -6.04 52.18 10.68
CA ASN A 71 -5.87 53.57 11.11
C ASN A 71 -6.25 54.52 9.96
N PRO A 72 -7.39 55.24 10.06
CA PRO A 72 -7.87 56.11 8.98
C PRO A 72 -6.95 57.33 8.73
N ASN A 73 -6.12 57.71 9.71
CA ASN A 73 -5.21 58.85 9.62
C ASN A 73 -3.72 58.40 9.56
N GLY A 74 -3.48 57.17 9.12
CA GLY A 74 -2.11 56.65 8.96
C GLY A 74 -1.36 57.34 7.82
N LYS A 75 -0.02 57.36 7.90
CA LYS A 75 0.82 57.72 6.75
C LYS A 75 0.93 56.53 5.79
N PRO A 76 0.73 56.71 4.48
CA PRO A 76 0.92 55.60 3.54
C PRO A 76 2.37 55.14 3.51
N LYS A 77 2.56 53.84 3.35
CA LYS A 77 3.85 53.24 2.99
C LYS A 77 3.92 53.14 1.48
N VAL A 78 4.84 53.86 0.86
CA VAL A 78 5.03 53.83 -0.60
C VAL A 78 6.44 53.35 -0.88
N GLN A 79 6.59 52.06 -1.16
CA GLN A 79 7.89 51.40 -1.29
C GLN A 79 8.13 50.75 -2.66
N TYR A 80 7.13 50.76 -3.53
CA TYR A 80 7.19 50.12 -4.84
C TYR A 80 7.39 51.16 -5.92
N ASP A 81 8.40 50.97 -6.77
CA ASP A 81 8.78 51.91 -7.83
C ASP A 81 7.61 52.26 -8.75
N SER A 82 6.78 51.28 -9.13
CA SER A 82 5.63 51.54 -10.00
C SER A 82 4.60 52.47 -9.36
N LEU A 83 4.45 52.42 -8.03
CA LEU A 83 3.55 53.30 -7.30
C LEU A 83 4.18 54.68 -7.07
N LEU A 84 5.48 54.72 -6.77
CA LEU A 84 6.23 55.98 -6.64
C LEU A 84 6.20 56.77 -7.95
N ASN A 85 6.47 56.10 -9.07
CA ASN A 85 6.47 56.73 -10.38
C ASN A 85 5.09 57.24 -10.75
N TYR A 86 4.04 56.43 -10.57
CA TYR A 86 2.66 56.86 -10.84
C TYR A 86 2.25 58.07 -10.00
N LEU A 87 2.52 58.05 -8.69
CA LEU A 87 2.19 59.19 -7.81
C LEU A 87 2.99 60.45 -8.16
N LYS A 88 4.24 60.29 -8.61
CA LYS A 88 5.06 61.41 -9.08
C LYS A 88 4.51 62.02 -10.37
N GLU A 89 4.10 61.19 -11.33
CA GLU A 89 3.46 61.63 -12.58
C GLU A 89 2.15 62.38 -12.32
N GLU A 90 1.39 61.96 -11.30
CA GLU A 90 0.15 62.62 -10.85
C GLU A 90 0.40 63.85 -9.94
N ASN A 91 1.65 64.30 -9.77
CA ASN A 91 2.06 65.43 -8.92
C ASN A 91 1.63 65.28 -7.44
N LYS A 92 1.70 64.06 -6.89
CA LYS A 92 1.34 63.73 -5.49
C LYS A 92 2.60 63.48 -4.65
N GLU A 93 3.31 64.55 -4.26
CA GLU A 93 4.54 64.43 -3.45
C GLU A 93 4.32 63.95 -2.01
N ASN A 94 3.16 64.27 -1.42
CA ASN A 94 2.75 63.82 -0.09
C ASN A 94 1.38 63.13 -0.17
N PRO A 95 1.31 61.89 -0.68
CA PRO A 95 0.05 61.23 -0.96
C PRO A 95 -0.70 60.90 0.34
N SER A 96 -2.03 61.01 0.30
CA SER A 96 -2.91 60.45 1.33
C SER A 96 -3.10 58.94 1.13
N LEU A 97 -3.68 58.26 2.13
CA LEU A 97 -4.11 56.85 1.97
C LEU A 97 -5.11 56.69 0.82
N SER A 98 -5.94 57.70 0.54
CA SER A 98 -6.89 57.68 -0.57
C SER A 98 -6.19 57.79 -1.93
N ASP A 99 -5.18 58.67 -2.04
CA ASP A 99 -4.39 58.81 -3.27
C ASP A 99 -3.67 57.48 -3.59
N VAL A 100 -3.06 56.85 -2.59
CA VAL A 100 -2.39 55.54 -2.74
C VAL A 100 -3.39 54.45 -3.12
N ARG A 101 -4.56 54.40 -2.49
CA ARG A 101 -5.59 53.42 -2.84
C ARG A 101 -6.01 53.55 -4.31
N GLU A 102 -6.25 54.77 -4.77
CA GLU A 102 -6.66 55.03 -6.15
C GLU A 102 -5.57 54.65 -7.14
N ALA A 103 -4.33 55.08 -6.89
CA ALA A 103 -3.17 54.69 -7.70
C ALA A 103 -3.00 53.17 -7.78
N VAL A 104 -3.17 52.46 -6.66
CA VAL A 104 -3.14 51.00 -6.63
C VAL A 104 -4.26 50.39 -7.46
N PHE A 105 -5.47 50.94 -7.43
CA PHE A 105 -6.57 50.47 -8.26
C PHE A 105 -6.29 50.65 -9.75
N GLN A 106 -5.75 51.80 -10.16
CA GLN A 106 -5.39 52.06 -11.55
C GLN A 106 -4.30 51.10 -12.04
N LEU A 107 -3.17 51.01 -11.30
CA LEU A 107 -2.07 50.10 -11.63
C LEU A 107 -2.50 48.62 -11.69
N ARG A 108 -3.47 48.22 -10.87
CA ARG A 108 -4.00 46.85 -10.88
C ARG A 108 -5.00 46.63 -12.00
N ALA A 109 -5.79 47.64 -12.36
CA ALA A 109 -6.76 47.55 -13.45
C ALA A 109 -6.10 47.30 -14.81
N GLU A 110 -4.85 47.71 -15.01
CA GLU A 110 -4.07 47.37 -16.21
C GLU A 110 -3.81 45.86 -16.32
N LYS A 111 -3.51 45.21 -15.19
CA LYS A 111 -3.03 43.82 -15.15
C LYS A 111 -4.10 42.80 -14.80
N LEU A 112 -5.21 43.24 -14.19
CA LEU A 112 -6.24 42.38 -13.62
C LEU A 112 -7.64 42.76 -14.12
N GLU A 113 -8.51 41.76 -14.19
CA GLU A 113 -9.93 41.97 -14.41
C GLU A 113 -10.57 42.64 -13.19
N ASN A 114 -11.64 43.41 -13.41
CA ASN A 114 -12.41 43.97 -12.31
C ASN A 114 -13.21 42.84 -11.63
N PRO A 115 -12.92 42.48 -10.37
CA PRO A 115 -13.55 41.35 -9.67
C PRO A 115 -15.06 41.52 -9.46
N SER A 116 -15.56 42.76 -9.44
CA SER A 116 -17.00 43.06 -9.32
C SER A 116 -17.75 42.85 -10.63
N LYS A 117 -17.05 42.82 -11.77
CA LYS A 117 -17.62 42.52 -13.10
C LYS A 117 -17.40 41.06 -13.48
N ASN A 118 -16.15 40.61 -13.35
CA ASN A 118 -15.72 39.24 -13.62
C ASN A 118 -15.17 38.66 -12.32
N GLY A 119 -15.92 37.75 -11.68
CA GLY A 119 -15.38 37.01 -10.54
C GLY A 119 -14.07 36.31 -10.92
N ASN A 120 -13.13 36.17 -9.99
CA ASN A 120 -11.87 35.47 -10.27
C ASN A 120 -11.44 34.59 -9.10
N ALA A 121 -10.71 33.53 -9.43
CA ALA A 121 -10.15 32.57 -8.49
C ALA A 121 -8.71 32.95 -8.04
N GLY A 122 -8.32 34.22 -8.22
CA GLY A 122 -6.98 34.70 -7.88
C GLY A 122 -5.87 34.20 -8.82
N SER A 123 -4.62 34.36 -8.37
CA SER A 123 -3.45 33.72 -8.99
C SER A 123 -3.57 32.22 -8.80
N PHE A 124 -3.85 31.50 -9.88
CA PHE A 124 -4.27 30.11 -9.78
C PHE A 124 -3.11 29.13 -9.73
N PHE A 125 -1.97 29.46 -10.33
CA PHE A 125 -0.83 28.57 -10.46
C PHE A 125 0.43 29.18 -9.84
N LYS A 126 1.21 28.35 -9.16
CA LYS A 126 2.56 28.70 -8.73
C LYS A 126 3.48 28.76 -9.95
N ASN A 127 4.49 29.62 -9.86
CA ASN A 127 5.63 29.59 -10.77
C ASN A 127 6.47 28.32 -10.51
N PRO A 128 6.66 27.42 -11.49
CA PRO A 128 7.46 26.20 -11.34
C PRO A 128 8.91 26.49 -10.98
N ILE A 129 9.55 25.57 -10.25
CA ILE A 129 10.95 25.67 -9.85
C ILE A 129 11.72 24.51 -10.49
N VAL A 130 12.85 24.82 -11.13
CA VAL A 130 13.70 23.87 -11.84
C VAL A 130 15.17 24.03 -11.44
N ASP A 131 15.94 22.96 -11.51
CA ASP A 131 17.34 22.97 -11.06
C ASP A 131 18.29 23.71 -12.01
N LYS A 132 17.91 23.85 -13.28
CA LYS A 132 18.68 24.56 -14.30
C LYS A 132 17.76 25.43 -15.14
N GLU A 133 18.29 26.54 -15.64
CA GLU A 133 17.59 27.38 -16.60
C GLU A 133 17.24 26.57 -17.86
N ILE A 134 16.03 26.77 -18.37
CA ILE A 134 15.53 26.08 -19.58
C ILE A 134 15.57 27.07 -20.74
N PRO A 135 16.40 26.82 -21.78
CA PRO A 135 16.49 27.72 -22.93
C PRO A 135 15.12 28.00 -23.56
N GLY A 136 14.84 29.29 -23.80
CA GLY A 136 13.59 29.73 -24.43
C GLY A 136 12.40 29.85 -23.48
N ILE A 137 12.51 29.45 -22.21
CA ILE A 137 11.48 29.66 -21.19
C ILE A 137 11.95 30.74 -20.22
N PRO A 138 11.28 31.91 -20.16
CA PRO A 138 11.64 32.97 -19.23
C PRO A 138 11.67 32.46 -17.78
N SER A 139 12.71 32.83 -17.05
CA SER A 139 12.92 32.44 -15.65
C SER A 139 13.68 33.50 -14.87
N TYR A 140 13.71 33.38 -13.55
CA TYR A 140 14.56 34.20 -12.67
C TYR A 140 15.22 33.35 -11.58
N PRO A 141 16.41 33.75 -11.08
CA PRO A 141 17.10 33.03 -10.00
C PRO A 141 16.24 32.93 -8.73
N PHE A 142 16.27 31.77 -8.09
CA PHE A 142 15.60 31.48 -6.83
C PHE A 142 16.46 30.52 -5.99
N GLY A 143 17.30 31.07 -5.11
CA GLY A 143 18.32 30.30 -4.39
C GLY A 143 19.32 29.68 -5.37
N SER A 144 19.56 28.38 -5.27
CA SER A 144 20.39 27.61 -6.22
C SER A 144 19.61 27.10 -7.44
N LYS A 145 18.34 27.52 -7.60
CA LYS A 145 17.42 27.04 -8.64
C LYS A 145 16.89 28.21 -9.48
N TYR A 146 16.06 27.90 -10.46
CA TYR A 146 15.39 28.87 -11.33
C TYR A 146 13.88 28.75 -11.23
N LYS A 147 13.18 29.88 -11.25
CA LYS A 147 11.73 29.95 -11.15
C LYS A 147 11.14 30.42 -12.48
N LEU A 148 10.34 29.56 -13.12
CA LEU A 148 9.75 29.78 -14.43
C LEU A 148 8.49 30.65 -14.33
N TYR A 149 8.22 31.50 -15.32
CA TYR A 149 6.97 32.27 -15.35
C TYR A 149 5.78 31.42 -15.80
N ALA A 150 4.94 30.98 -14.86
CA ALA A 150 3.74 30.18 -15.15
C ALA A 150 2.81 30.87 -16.16
N GLY A 151 2.61 32.18 -16.03
CA GLY A 151 1.78 32.95 -16.96
C GLY A 151 2.27 32.89 -18.40
N TRP A 152 3.60 32.88 -18.60
CA TRP A 152 4.18 32.74 -19.93
C TRP A 152 3.91 31.34 -20.49
N LEU A 153 4.07 30.29 -19.68
CA LEU A 153 3.79 28.90 -20.10
C LEU A 153 2.32 28.74 -20.52
N ILE A 154 1.39 29.26 -19.72
CA ILE A 154 -0.05 29.18 -20.00
C ILE A 154 -0.42 29.97 -21.26
N ASP A 155 0.15 31.17 -21.43
CA ASP A 155 -0.04 31.99 -22.64
C ASP A 155 0.48 31.26 -23.89
N LYS A 156 1.71 30.73 -23.83
CA LYS A 156 2.31 29.98 -24.94
C LYS A 156 1.69 28.61 -25.18
N ALA A 157 1.00 28.03 -24.21
CA ALA A 157 0.10 26.89 -24.40
C ALA A 157 -1.21 27.26 -25.11
N GLY A 158 -1.46 28.55 -25.39
CA GLY A 158 -2.63 29.03 -26.13
C GLY A 158 -3.86 29.26 -25.27
N TRP A 159 -3.69 29.41 -23.96
CA TRP A 159 -4.82 29.51 -23.03
C TRP A 159 -5.21 30.94 -22.68
N LYS A 160 -4.35 31.94 -22.85
CA LYS A 160 -4.66 33.33 -22.46
C LYS A 160 -5.92 33.85 -23.18
N GLY A 161 -6.92 34.29 -22.40
CA GLY A 161 -8.22 34.75 -22.91
C GLY A 161 -9.19 33.64 -23.35
N LYS A 162 -8.75 32.37 -23.39
CA LYS A 162 -9.54 31.24 -23.88
C LYS A 162 -10.65 30.87 -22.87
N PRO A 163 -11.92 30.77 -23.30
CA PRO A 163 -13.01 30.32 -22.45
C PRO A 163 -13.07 28.79 -22.37
N TYR A 164 -13.64 28.30 -21.27
CA TYR A 164 -14.04 26.90 -21.08
C TYR A 164 -15.30 26.86 -20.21
N LYS A 165 -16.42 26.40 -20.79
CA LYS A 165 -17.75 26.47 -20.15
C LYS A 165 -18.02 27.88 -19.59
N GLY A 166 -18.32 28.01 -18.30
CA GLY A 166 -18.50 29.31 -17.66
C GLY A 166 -17.20 30.04 -17.28
N ALA A 167 -16.07 29.33 -17.20
CA ALA A 167 -14.78 29.86 -16.80
C ALA A 167 -13.94 30.33 -18.01
N ALA A 168 -12.87 31.07 -17.75
CA ALA A 168 -11.87 31.43 -18.76
C ALA A 168 -10.53 31.73 -18.10
N VAL A 169 -9.45 31.68 -18.88
CA VAL A 169 -8.19 32.34 -18.48
C VAL A 169 -8.31 33.82 -18.79
N SER A 170 -7.85 34.69 -17.89
CA SER A 170 -7.92 36.13 -18.10
C SER A 170 -7.13 36.56 -19.35
N PRO A 171 -7.70 37.46 -20.17
CA PRO A 171 -6.98 38.03 -21.32
C PRO A 171 -5.88 39.00 -20.87
N LYS A 172 -5.98 39.59 -19.67
CA LYS A 172 -4.96 40.49 -19.12
C LYS A 172 -3.78 39.73 -18.51
N ASN A 173 -4.06 38.62 -17.82
CA ASN A 173 -3.02 37.85 -17.13
C ASN A 173 -3.31 36.36 -17.09
N ALA A 174 -2.46 35.56 -17.74
CA ALA A 174 -2.68 34.14 -17.96
C ALA A 174 -2.63 33.26 -16.69
N ILE A 175 -2.18 33.78 -15.53
CA ILE A 175 -2.24 33.02 -14.26
C ILE A 175 -3.60 33.13 -13.56
N PHE A 176 -4.49 34.00 -14.02
CA PHE A 176 -5.81 34.21 -13.40
C PHE A 176 -6.90 33.45 -14.13
N LEU A 177 -7.67 32.66 -13.39
CA LEU A 177 -8.90 32.06 -13.87
C LEU A 177 -10.10 32.91 -13.46
N ILE A 178 -10.95 33.22 -14.41
CA ILE A 178 -12.07 34.16 -14.26
C ILE A 178 -13.41 33.49 -14.56
N ASN A 179 -14.45 33.90 -13.84
CA ASN A 179 -15.84 33.62 -14.11
C ASN A 179 -16.35 34.65 -15.13
N ARG A 180 -16.11 34.37 -16.41
CA ARG A 180 -16.45 35.26 -17.52
C ARG A 180 -17.96 35.32 -17.78
N SER A 181 -18.68 34.23 -17.53
CA SER A 181 -20.12 34.14 -17.80
C SER A 181 -21.00 34.64 -16.65
N GLY A 182 -20.41 34.91 -15.48
CA GLY A 182 -21.13 35.09 -14.22
C GLY A 182 -21.73 33.80 -13.65
N LYS A 183 -21.67 32.68 -14.39
CA LYS A 183 -22.30 31.39 -14.07
C LYS A 183 -21.30 30.23 -13.97
N ALA A 184 -19.99 30.50 -13.99
CA ALA A 184 -18.99 29.45 -13.82
C ALA A 184 -19.19 28.72 -12.49
N THR A 185 -19.22 27.39 -12.55
CA THR A 185 -19.18 26.55 -11.36
C THR A 185 -17.73 26.35 -10.90
N SER A 186 -17.56 25.90 -9.65
CA SER A 186 -16.25 25.53 -9.13
C SER A 186 -15.65 24.34 -9.91
N SER A 187 -16.49 23.43 -10.42
CA SER A 187 -16.12 22.35 -11.34
C SER A 187 -15.58 22.85 -12.67
N ASP A 188 -16.20 23.87 -13.28
CA ASP A 188 -15.70 24.46 -14.53
C ASP A 188 -14.27 24.99 -14.37
N VAL A 189 -13.98 25.62 -13.22
CA VAL A 189 -12.64 26.14 -12.89
C VAL A 189 -11.65 25.00 -12.67
N ALA A 190 -12.05 23.95 -11.94
CA ALA A 190 -11.21 22.78 -11.68
C ALA A 190 -10.86 22.03 -12.97
N GLU A 191 -11.84 21.78 -13.83
CA GLU A 191 -11.64 21.14 -15.14
C GLU A 191 -10.75 21.98 -16.05
N LEU A 192 -11.02 23.30 -16.18
CA LEU A 192 -10.16 24.22 -16.93
C LEU A 192 -8.71 24.14 -16.43
N SER A 193 -8.51 24.11 -15.11
CA SER A 193 -7.16 24.01 -14.55
C SER A 193 -6.44 22.70 -14.94
N LYS A 194 -7.15 21.56 -14.95
CA LYS A 194 -6.61 20.26 -15.38
C LYS A 194 -6.20 20.28 -16.85
N MET A 195 -7.00 20.90 -17.71
CA MET A 195 -6.68 21.06 -19.13
C MET A 195 -5.42 21.91 -19.33
N ILE A 196 -5.31 23.04 -18.62
CA ILE A 196 -4.12 23.90 -18.67
C ILE A 196 -2.87 23.14 -18.21
N ILE A 197 -2.94 22.40 -17.11
CA ILE A 197 -1.82 21.59 -16.60
C ILE A 197 -1.40 20.54 -17.64
N SER A 198 -2.37 19.84 -18.23
CA SER A 198 -2.13 18.81 -19.25
C SER A 198 -1.40 19.39 -20.47
N ASP A 199 -1.93 20.46 -21.05
CA ASP A 199 -1.37 21.07 -22.25
C ASP A 199 0.01 21.67 -22.01
N VAL A 200 0.24 22.27 -20.83
CA VAL A 200 1.57 22.81 -20.48
C VAL A 200 2.58 21.67 -20.28
N LYS A 201 2.16 20.54 -19.67
CA LYS A 201 3.01 19.36 -19.52
C LYS A 201 3.34 18.74 -20.88
N GLU A 202 2.36 18.59 -21.75
CA GLU A 202 2.55 18.04 -23.10
C GLU A 202 3.50 18.93 -23.92
N LYS A 203 3.30 20.24 -23.89
CA LYS A 203 4.04 21.18 -24.73
C LYS A 203 5.44 21.51 -24.24
N PHE A 204 5.65 21.56 -22.92
CA PHE A 204 6.90 22.03 -22.32
C PHE A 204 7.59 21.00 -21.42
N GLY A 205 6.97 19.85 -21.14
CA GLY A 205 7.47 18.89 -20.16
C GLY A 205 7.38 19.40 -18.71
N ILE A 206 6.74 20.56 -18.48
CA ILE A 206 6.64 21.21 -17.16
C ILE A 206 5.24 20.97 -16.60
N THR A 207 5.16 20.44 -15.38
CA THR A 207 3.88 20.30 -14.68
C THR A 207 3.61 21.55 -13.84
N LEU A 208 2.47 22.22 -14.09
CA LEU A 208 2.04 23.34 -13.27
C LEU A 208 1.39 22.84 -11.97
N GLU A 209 1.65 23.56 -10.88
CA GLU A 209 1.01 23.33 -9.59
C GLU A 209 -0.02 24.44 -9.30
N PRO A 210 -1.27 24.08 -8.96
CA PRO A 210 -2.22 25.03 -8.41
C PRO A 210 -1.69 25.68 -7.10
N GLU A 211 -1.93 26.98 -6.97
CA GLU A 211 -1.70 27.76 -5.75
C GLU A 211 -2.93 27.77 -4.83
N VAL A 212 -4.09 27.40 -5.37
CA VAL A 212 -5.39 27.33 -4.67
C VAL A 212 -5.59 25.99 -3.94
N GLN A 213 -6.53 25.99 -2.98
CA GLN A 213 -7.01 24.79 -2.31
C GLN A 213 -8.34 24.33 -2.94
N PHE A 214 -8.46 23.03 -3.22
CA PHE A 214 -9.71 22.41 -3.66
C PHE A 214 -10.40 21.77 -2.47
N ILE A 215 -11.59 22.25 -2.10
CA ILE A 215 -12.39 21.70 -1.01
C ILE A 215 -13.64 21.06 -1.62
N GLY A 216 -13.92 19.78 -1.28
CA GLY A 216 -15.09 19.05 -1.79
C GLY A 216 -14.94 18.56 -3.25
N PHE A 217 -13.70 18.35 -3.71
CA PHE A 217 -13.39 17.81 -5.04
C PHE A 217 -12.79 16.39 -4.99
N GLY A 218 -12.91 15.72 -3.84
CA GLY A 218 -12.47 14.33 -3.68
C GLY A 218 -13.19 13.42 -4.67
N ARG A 219 -12.50 12.40 -5.16
CA ARG A 219 -13.14 11.36 -5.97
C ARG A 219 -14.11 10.59 -5.11
N LYS A 220 -15.18 10.10 -5.71
CA LYS A 220 -16.03 9.07 -5.11
C LYS A 220 -15.34 7.73 -5.29
N VAL A 221 -14.79 7.20 -4.20
CA VAL A 221 -14.04 5.94 -4.18
C VAL A 221 -14.89 4.87 -3.51
N ALA A 222 -15.16 3.78 -4.23
CA ALA A 222 -15.76 2.58 -3.66
C ALA A 222 -14.68 1.57 -3.28
N ILE A 223 -14.74 1.03 -2.07
CA ILE A 223 -13.90 -0.09 -1.64
C ILE A 223 -14.75 -1.35 -1.66
N LEU A 224 -14.45 -2.25 -2.59
CA LEU A 224 -15.15 -3.53 -2.74
C LEU A 224 -14.47 -4.61 -1.90
N GLY A 225 -15.10 -4.97 -0.79
CA GLY A 225 -14.60 -5.92 0.22
C GLY A 225 -13.76 -5.22 1.30
N TYR A 226 -14.08 -5.49 2.57
CA TYR A 226 -13.61 -4.74 3.74
C TYR A 226 -12.83 -5.60 4.75
N GLY A 227 -11.95 -6.45 4.23
CA GLY A 227 -10.89 -7.10 5.02
C GLY A 227 -9.76 -6.12 5.39
N LEU A 228 -8.63 -6.65 5.85
CA LEU A 228 -7.46 -5.83 6.23
C LEU A 228 -6.99 -4.90 5.09
N GLU A 229 -6.94 -5.40 3.85
CA GLU A 229 -6.55 -4.58 2.69
C GLU A 229 -7.58 -3.49 2.35
N GLY A 230 -8.87 -3.75 2.57
CA GLY A 230 -9.94 -2.77 2.38
C GLY A 230 -9.89 -1.65 3.42
N GLN A 231 -9.58 -1.99 4.67
CA GLN A 231 -9.36 -1.01 5.75
C GLN A 231 -8.12 -0.14 5.50
N ASP A 232 -7.04 -0.74 4.97
CA ASP A 232 -5.83 -0.01 4.56
C ASP A 232 -6.13 0.96 3.41
N ALA A 233 -6.89 0.52 2.39
CA ALA A 233 -7.35 1.38 1.32
C ALA A 233 -8.22 2.54 1.81
N GLU A 234 -9.13 2.30 2.76
CA GLU A 234 -10.02 3.34 3.30
C GLU A 234 -9.22 4.49 3.92
N LYS A 235 -8.26 4.15 4.78
CA LYS A 235 -7.36 5.13 5.40
C LYS A 235 -6.56 5.89 4.35
N TYR A 236 -6.02 5.18 3.37
CA TYR A 236 -5.24 5.78 2.28
C TYR A 236 -6.06 6.82 1.51
N PHE A 237 -7.24 6.46 1.00
CA PHE A 237 -8.05 7.38 0.19
C PHE A 237 -8.67 8.52 1.00
N LYS A 238 -9.10 8.28 2.25
CA LYS A 238 -9.54 9.36 3.15
C LYS A 238 -8.42 10.38 3.40
N SER A 239 -7.17 9.93 3.53
CA SER A 239 -6.03 10.85 3.71
C SER A 239 -5.75 11.73 2.48
N LEU A 240 -6.22 11.33 1.30
CA LEU A 240 -6.15 12.12 0.06
C LEU A 240 -7.33 13.09 -0.11
N GLY A 241 -8.29 13.09 0.82
CA GLY A 241 -9.50 13.90 0.75
C GLY A 241 -10.59 13.33 -0.16
N ASP A 242 -10.49 12.04 -0.53
CA ASP A 242 -11.50 11.36 -1.34
C ASP A 242 -12.73 10.96 -0.50
N GLU A 243 -13.91 10.91 -1.15
CA GLU A 243 -15.16 10.45 -0.57
C GLU A 243 -15.24 8.92 -0.67
N VAL A 244 -14.99 8.23 0.45
CA VAL A 244 -14.90 6.76 0.47
C VAL A 244 -16.20 6.11 0.91
N THR A 245 -16.70 5.16 0.10
CA THR A 245 -17.83 4.28 0.42
C THR A 245 -17.36 2.82 0.49
N ILE A 246 -17.74 2.12 1.55
CA ILE A 246 -17.42 0.71 1.74
C ILE A 246 -18.56 -0.14 1.16
N LEU A 247 -18.23 -1.05 0.25
CA LEU A 247 -19.16 -1.97 -0.39
C LEU A 247 -18.72 -3.41 -0.09
N ASP A 248 -19.40 -4.08 0.83
CA ASP A 248 -19.10 -5.47 1.20
C ASP A 248 -20.40 -6.26 1.39
N ARG A 249 -20.42 -7.49 0.88
CA ARG A 249 -21.54 -8.42 1.01
C ARG A 249 -21.96 -8.65 2.47
N LYS A 250 -21.03 -8.55 3.41
CA LYS A 250 -21.30 -8.66 4.86
C LYS A 250 -22.23 -7.57 5.39
N PHE A 251 -22.25 -6.41 4.73
CA PHE A 251 -23.04 -5.25 5.14
C PHE A 251 -24.27 -5.07 4.25
N ASP A 252 -24.18 -5.40 2.96
CA ASP A 252 -25.29 -5.31 2.00
C ASP A 252 -25.18 -6.41 0.94
N GLU A 253 -26.20 -7.25 0.80
CA GLU A 253 -26.25 -8.27 -0.25
C GLU A 253 -26.27 -7.67 -1.66
N ASN A 254 -26.70 -6.41 -1.79
CA ASN A 254 -26.79 -5.67 -3.04
C ASN A 254 -25.59 -4.72 -3.26
N TYR A 255 -24.48 -4.90 -2.54
CA TYR A 255 -23.29 -4.01 -2.58
C TYR A 255 -22.69 -3.77 -3.99
N LEU A 256 -23.00 -4.60 -4.99
CA LEU A 256 -22.57 -4.44 -6.38
C LEU A 256 -23.49 -3.54 -7.22
N LYS A 257 -24.59 -3.02 -6.66
CA LYS A 257 -25.47 -2.09 -7.38
C LYS A 257 -24.83 -0.70 -7.45
N TYR A 258 -25.12 0.00 -8.54
CA TYR A 258 -24.74 1.41 -8.75
C TYR A 258 -23.23 1.71 -8.75
N LEU A 259 -22.38 0.73 -9.09
CA LEU A 259 -20.93 0.91 -9.20
C LEU A 259 -20.51 2.05 -10.14
N LYS A 260 -21.33 2.37 -11.15
CA LYS A 260 -21.13 3.50 -12.08
C LYS A 260 -21.16 4.90 -11.45
N ASN A 261 -21.62 5.01 -10.20
CA ASN A 261 -21.72 6.30 -9.50
C ASN A 261 -20.39 6.71 -8.84
N PHE A 262 -19.37 5.86 -8.91
CA PHE A 262 -18.05 6.09 -8.36
C PHE A 262 -17.06 6.45 -9.47
N ASP A 263 -16.07 7.26 -9.14
CA ASP A 263 -14.97 7.59 -10.04
C ASP A 263 -13.91 6.47 -10.04
N LEU A 264 -13.76 5.79 -8.90
CA LEU A 264 -12.76 4.76 -8.68
C LEU A 264 -13.34 3.62 -7.84
N ILE A 265 -13.00 2.39 -8.21
CA ILE A 265 -13.26 1.17 -7.45
C ILE A 265 -11.94 0.54 -7.04
N VAL A 266 -11.78 0.30 -5.73
CA VAL A 266 -10.65 -0.42 -5.14
C VAL A 266 -11.12 -1.82 -4.76
N ARG A 267 -10.73 -2.81 -5.55
CA ARG A 267 -11.09 -4.21 -5.36
C ARG A 267 -10.17 -4.87 -4.33
N SER A 268 -10.76 -5.47 -3.30
CA SER A 268 -10.05 -6.38 -2.41
C SER A 268 -9.90 -7.77 -3.05
N PRO A 269 -8.82 -8.53 -2.75
CA PRO A 269 -8.54 -9.83 -3.38
C PRO A 269 -9.67 -10.86 -3.25
N GLY A 270 -10.44 -10.80 -2.15
CA GLY A 270 -11.57 -11.71 -1.91
C GLY A 270 -12.75 -11.53 -2.87
N VAL A 271 -12.86 -10.39 -3.57
CA VAL A 271 -13.94 -10.13 -4.53
C VAL A 271 -13.47 -10.53 -5.93
N TYR A 272 -14.16 -11.45 -6.61
CA TYR A 272 -13.76 -11.93 -7.93
C TYR A 272 -13.68 -10.78 -8.97
N ARG A 273 -12.57 -10.69 -9.73
CA ARG A 273 -12.29 -9.54 -10.62
C ARG A 273 -13.23 -9.45 -11.82
N TYR A 274 -13.66 -10.58 -12.37
CA TYR A 274 -14.44 -10.62 -13.60
C TYR A 274 -15.95 -10.75 -13.35
N LEU A 275 -16.45 -10.28 -12.20
CA LEU A 275 -17.87 -10.14 -11.95
C LEU A 275 -18.52 -9.24 -13.02
N PRO A 276 -19.69 -9.60 -13.59
CA PRO A 276 -20.35 -8.82 -14.64
C PRO A 276 -20.56 -7.34 -14.28
N GLU A 277 -20.86 -7.04 -13.02
CA GLU A 277 -21.09 -5.69 -12.50
C GLU A 277 -19.82 -4.84 -12.53
N ILE A 278 -18.67 -5.42 -12.16
CA ILE A 278 -17.36 -4.72 -12.21
C ILE A 278 -17.00 -4.45 -13.66
N ILE A 279 -17.15 -5.44 -14.55
CA ILE A 279 -16.86 -5.28 -15.98
C ILE A 279 -17.78 -4.25 -16.64
N LYS A 280 -19.05 -4.20 -16.22
CA LYS A 280 -19.99 -3.18 -16.68
C LYS A 280 -19.56 -1.78 -16.23
N ALA A 281 -19.23 -1.60 -14.96
CA ALA A 281 -18.77 -0.31 -14.43
C ALA A 281 -17.50 0.19 -15.15
N GLU A 282 -16.55 -0.71 -15.42
CA GLU A 282 -15.33 -0.41 -16.17
C GLU A 282 -15.64 0.07 -17.61
N LYS A 283 -16.59 -0.59 -18.30
CA LYS A 283 -17.06 -0.14 -19.63
C LYS A 283 -17.81 1.19 -19.58
N GLU A 284 -18.43 1.51 -18.46
CA GLU A 284 -19.12 2.78 -18.21
C GLU A 284 -18.16 3.90 -17.76
N GLY A 285 -16.84 3.63 -17.71
CA GLY A 285 -15.79 4.62 -17.47
C GLY A 285 -15.27 4.68 -16.04
N VAL A 286 -15.71 3.79 -15.14
CA VAL A 286 -15.20 3.72 -13.77
C VAL A 286 -13.81 3.10 -13.76
N GLU A 287 -12.84 3.75 -13.11
CA GLU A 287 -11.51 3.18 -12.96
C GLU A 287 -11.53 2.02 -11.96
N ILE A 288 -10.92 0.88 -12.32
CA ILE A 288 -10.77 -0.26 -11.41
C ILE A 288 -9.29 -0.41 -11.01
N THR A 289 -9.05 -0.49 -9.71
CA THR A 289 -7.72 -0.69 -9.12
C THR A 289 -7.79 -1.65 -7.92
N SER A 290 -6.64 -1.90 -7.30
CA SER A 290 -6.52 -2.63 -6.03
C SER A 290 -5.43 -1.99 -5.16
N SER A 291 -5.47 -2.26 -3.86
CA SER A 291 -4.41 -1.81 -2.94
C SER A 291 -3.04 -2.23 -3.45
N LEU A 292 -2.91 -3.45 -3.98
CA LEU A 292 -1.63 -3.95 -4.51
C LEU A 292 -1.14 -3.14 -5.71
N LYS A 293 -2.02 -2.86 -6.68
CA LYS A 293 -1.65 -2.06 -7.86
C LYS A 293 -1.18 -0.67 -7.45
N ILE A 294 -1.91 -0.02 -6.53
CA ILE A 294 -1.52 1.29 -5.98
C ILE A 294 -0.14 1.21 -5.33
N PHE A 295 0.12 0.18 -4.52
CA PHE A 295 1.41 -0.01 -3.88
C PHE A 295 2.55 -0.14 -4.90
N PHE A 296 2.36 -0.96 -5.94
CA PHE A 296 3.35 -1.12 -7.02
C PHE A 296 3.59 0.18 -7.79
N ASP A 297 2.57 1.03 -7.93
CA ASP A 297 2.71 2.33 -8.59
C ASP A 297 3.41 3.39 -7.74
N LYS A 298 3.35 3.26 -6.42
CA LYS A 298 3.77 4.30 -5.46
C LYS A 298 5.00 3.93 -4.65
N CYS A 299 5.37 2.65 -4.56
CA CYS A 299 6.56 2.20 -3.83
C CYS A 299 7.82 2.83 -4.44
N PRO A 300 8.56 3.67 -3.69
CA PRO A 300 9.80 4.27 -4.19
C PRO A 300 10.98 3.29 -4.23
N GLY A 301 10.89 2.21 -3.45
CA GLY A 301 11.94 1.21 -3.28
C GLY A 301 11.77 -0.03 -4.17
N LYS A 302 12.69 -0.98 -3.98
CA LYS A 302 12.70 -2.25 -4.73
C LYS A 302 11.65 -3.22 -4.17
N ILE A 303 10.99 -3.95 -5.06
CA ILE A 303 9.96 -4.94 -4.70
C ILE A 303 10.46 -6.33 -5.09
N ILE A 304 10.43 -7.25 -4.12
CA ILE A 304 10.65 -8.68 -4.32
C ILE A 304 9.30 -9.39 -4.14
N GLY A 305 8.70 -9.87 -5.23
CA GLY A 305 7.42 -10.57 -5.20
C GLY A 305 7.60 -12.08 -5.24
N VAL A 306 7.00 -12.79 -4.27
CA VAL A 306 7.07 -14.26 -4.19
C VAL A 306 5.69 -14.85 -4.45
N THR A 307 5.57 -15.73 -5.45
CA THR A 307 4.36 -16.51 -5.69
C THR A 307 4.62 -17.99 -5.88
N GLY A 308 3.54 -18.76 -5.70
CA GLY A 308 3.49 -20.21 -5.84
C GLY A 308 2.20 -20.75 -5.24
N THR A 309 1.96 -22.05 -5.38
CA THR A 309 0.85 -22.72 -4.70
C THR A 309 1.22 -22.94 -3.24
N LYS A 310 2.40 -23.51 -2.97
CA LYS A 310 2.99 -23.72 -1.63
C LYS A 310 4.34 -23.01 -1.51
N GLY A 311 4.86 -22.90 -0.29
CA GLY A 311 6.20 -22.34 -0.01
C GLY A 311 6.30 -20.80 0.07
N LYS A 312 5.35 -20.05 -0.51
CA LYS A 312 5.42 -18.57 -0.60
C LYS A 312 5.80 -17.86 0.71
N GLY A 313 5.08 -18.16 1.79
CA GLY A 313 5.32 -17.53 3.09
C GLY A 313 6.68 -17.88 3.67
N THR A 314 7.11 -19.14 3.54
CA THR A 314 8.42 -19.60 4.00
C THR A 314 9.54 -18.91 3.22
N THR A 315 9.46 -18.90 1.88
CA THR A 315 10.45 -18.25 1.02
C THR A 315 10.50 -16.74 1.23
N SER A 316 9.36 -16.04 1.26
CA SER A 316 9.34 -14.58 1.50
C SER A 316 9.92 -14.20 2.86
N THR A 317 9.64 -15.00 3.89
CA THR A 317 10.21 -14.77 5.23
C THR A 317 11.69 -15.08 5.27
N LEU A 318 12.16 -16.14 4.61
CA LEU A 318 13.59 -16.45 4.54
C LEU A 318 14.36 -15.35 3.78
N ILE A 319 13.83 -14.83 2.67
CA ILE A 319 14.43 -13.67 1.97
C ILE A 319 14.50 -12.47 2.91
N TYR A 320 13.41 -12.18 3.64
CA TYR A 320 13.39 -11.09 4.62
C TYR A 320 14.46 -11.26 5.71
N GLU A 321 14.59 -12.44 6.31
CA GLU A 321 15.58 -12.69 7.37
C GLU A 321 17.03 -12.60 6.84
N ILE A 322 17.31 -13.08 5.62
CA ILE A 322 18.63 -12.93 4.98
C ILE A 322 18.95 -11.45 4.77
N LEU A 323 18.04 -10.69 4.15
CA LEU A 323 18.28 -9.26 3.86
C LEU A 323 18.37 -8.42 5.14
N LYS A 324 17.59 -8.77 6.17
CA LYS A 324 17.63 -8.11 7.47
C LYS A 324 18.95 -8.38 8.19
N SER A 325 19.43 -9.62 8.16
CA SER A 325 20.72 -10.00 8.73
C SER A 325 21.88 -9.29 8.02
N ALA A 326 21.73 -8.99 6.73
CA ALA A 326 22.64 -8.18 5.94
C ALA A 326 22.53 -6.66 6.19
N GLY A 327 21.73 -6.22 7.16
CA GLY A 327 21.55 -4.81 7.52
C GLY A 327 20.82 -3.97 6.47
N LYS A 328 20.05 -4.58 5.57
CA LYS A 328 19.26 -3.85 4.57
C LYS A 328 18.01 -3.22 5.21
N ASP A 329 17.58 -2.06 4.68
CA ASP A 329 16.28 -1.48 4.99
C ASP A 329 15.18 -2.30 4.33
N VAL A 330 14.54 -3.18 5.11
CA VAL A 330 13.74 -4.27 4.55
C VAL A 330 12.40 -4.44 5.26
N TYR A 331 11.35 -4.66 4.45
CA TYR A 331 9.98 -4.82 4.90
C TYR A 331 9.37 -6.09 4.32
N LEU A 332 8.57 -6.78 5.13
CA LEU A 332 7.85 -7.98 4.73
C LEU A 332 6.34 -7.75 4.89
N VAL A 333 5.62 -7.78 3.76
CA VAL A 333 4.18 -7.47 3.63
C VAL A 333 3.51 -8.39 2.59
N GLY A 334 2.24 -8.11 2.25
CA GLY A 334 1.45 -8.87 1.28
C GLY A 334 0.44 -9.79 1.95
N ASN A 335 0.24 -11.00 1.42
CA ASN A 335 -0.76 -11.97 1.88
C ASN A 335 -0.51 -12.57 3.29
N ILE A 336 0.45 -12.02 4.03
CA ILE A 336 0.80 -12.39 5.41
C ILE A 336 0.07 -11.53 6.47
N GLY A 337 -0.90 -10.71 6.05
CA GLY A 337 -1.81 -10.01 6.97
C GLY A 337 -1.29 -8.67 7.51
N LYS A 338 -0.38 -8.01 6.79
CA LYS A 338 0.07 -6.64 7.11
C LYS A 338 -0.40 -5.66 6.02
N PRO A 339 -1.09 -4.57 6.40
CA PRO A 339 -1.34 -3.42 5.53
C PRO A 339 -0.04 -2.91 4.89
N TYR A 340 -0.11 -2.42 3.65
CA TYR A 340 1.08 -1.97 2.91
C TYR A 340 0.90 -0.60 2.25
N LEU A 341 -0.31 -0.05 2.08
CA LEU A 341 -0.48 1.35 1.68
C LEU A 341 0.00 2.31 2.78
N GLU A 342 -0.29 2.00 4.05
CA GLU A 342 0.25 2.75 5.20
C GLU A 342 1.79 2.73 5.30
N LEU A 343 2.44 1.79 4.61
CA LEU A 343 3.89 1.69 4.59
C LEU A 343 4.51 2.71 3.63
N ILE A 344 3.81 3.12 2.57
CA ILE A 344 4.35 4.00 1.50
C ILE A 344 5.08 5.23 2.05
N PRO A 345 4.53 6.01 3.01
CA PRO A 345 5.20 7.21 3.51
C PRO A 345 6.50 6.96 4.28
N LYS A 346 6.77 5.70 4.67
CA LYS A 346 7.97 5.29 5.41
C LYS A 346 9.07 4.78 4.49
N LEU A 347 8.76 4.50 3.22
CA LEU A 347 9.69 3.90 2.27
C LEU A 347 10.56 4.96 1.59
N THR A 348 11.78 4.57 1.26
CA THR A 348 12.75 5.35 0.48
C THR A 348 13.16 4.59 -0.79
N SER A 349 14.01 5.18 -1.64
CA SER A 349 14.59 4.49 -2.80
C SER A 349 15.45 3.28 -2.42
N GLU A 350 16.01 3.28 -1.21
CA GLU A 350 16.87 2.20 -0.70
C GLU A 350 16.08 1.06 -0.05
N SER A 351 14.80 1.28 0.25
CA SER A 351 13.97 0.28 0.90
C SER A 351 13.72 -0.93 0.00
N ILE A 352 13.75 -2.13 0.57
CA ILE A 352 13.42 -3.39 -0.10
C ILE A 352 12.15 -3.97 0.51
N VAL A 353 11.13 -4.18 -0.31
CA VAL A 353 9.84 -4.70 0.11
C VAL A 353 9.66 -6.12 -0.42
N ILE A 354 9.67 -7.11 0.47
CA ILE A 354 9.30 -8.48 0.14
C ILE A 354 7.78 -8.64 0.28
N MET A 355 7.16 -9.14 -0.77
CA MET A 355 5.72 -9.36 -0.83
C MET A 355 5.38 -10.82 -1.11
N GLU A 356 4.62 -11.45 -0.20
CA GLU A 356 3.90 -12.68 -0.53
C GLU A 356 2.69 -12.33 -1.41
N LEU A 357 2.62 -12.89 -2.63
CA LEU A 357 1.58 -12.58 -3.61
C LEU A 357 0.72 -13.80 -3.96
N SER A 358 -0.59 -13.69 -3.70
CA SER A 358 -1.60 -14.68 -4.10
C SER A 358 -2.06 -14.49 -5.55
N SER A 359 -2.68 -15.50 -6.16
CA SER A 359 -3.26 -15.36 -7.51
C SER A 359 -4.38 -14.31 -7.54
N PHE A 360 -5.15 -14.20 -6.46
CA PHE A 360 -6.24 -13.23 -6.31
C PHE A 360 -5.74 -11.79 -6.33
N GLN A 361 -4.52 -11.55 -5.85
CA GLN A 361 -3.87 -10.25 -5.89
C GLN A 361 -3.22 -9.98 -7.26
N LEU A 362 -2.53 -10.98 -7.81
CA LEU A 362 -1.78 -10.83 -9.07
C LEU A 362 -2.68 -10.58 -10.29
N ILE A 363 -3.95 -10.99 -10.24
CA ILE A 363 -4.90 -10.81 -11.35
C ILE A 363 -5.10 -9.34 -11.76
N ASP A 364 -4.93 -8.38 -10.84
CA ASP A 364 -5.08 -6.95 -11.11
C ASP A 364 -3.78 -6.25 -11.51
N LEU A 365 -2.63 -6.92 -11.35
CA LEU A 365 -1.35 -6.28 -11.56
C LEU A 365 -1.16 -5.90 -13.03
N THR A 366 -0.66 -4.69 -13.21
CA THR A 366 -0.23 -4.13 -14.50
C THR A 366 1.25 -3.72 -14.48
N LYS A 367 1.94 -4.03 -13.37
CA LYS A 367 3.38 -3.92 -13.15
C LYS A 367 3.85 -5.17 -12.42
N SER A 368 5.05 -5.61 -12.72
CA SER A 368 5.69 -6.77 -12.07
C SER A 368 6.74 -6.28 -11.06
N PRO A 369 7.10 -7.08 -10.04
CA PRO A 369 8.16 -6.76 -9.11
C PRO A 369 9.53 -6.71 -9.82
N HIS A 370 10.45 -5.96 -9.23
CA HIS A 370 11.83 -5.88 -9.69
C HIS A 370 12.54 -7.23 -9.62
N ILE A 371 12.22 -8.03 -8.59
CA ILE A 371 12.64 -9.43 -8.49
C ILE A 371 11.38 -10.28 -8.29
N ALA A 372 11.05 -11.08 -9.28
CA ALA A 372 9.95 -12.05 -9.23
C ALA A 372 10.50 -13.42 -8.83
N VAL A 373 9.89 -14.06 -7.83
CA VAL A 373 10.22 -15.42 -7.41
C VAL A 373 9.01 -16.31 -7.65
N VAL A 374 9.16 -17.32 -8.50
CA VAL A 374 8.12 -18.27 -8.88
C VAL A 374 8.52 -19.66 -8.41
N LEU A 375 7.82 -20.16 -7.38
CA LEU A 375 8.04 -21.48 -6.80
C LEU A 375 7.32 -22.56 -7.64
N ASN A 376 6.48 -23.38 -7.01
CA ASN A 376 5.57 -24.31 -7.70
C ASN A 376 4.26 -23.61 -8.11
N VAL A 377 3.65 -24.05 -9.22
CA VAL A 377 2.28 -23.66 -9.62
C VAL A 377 1.49 -24.92 -9.96
N THR A 378 0.88 -25.50 -8.93
CA THR A 378 -0.05 -26.64 -9.01
C THR A 378 -1.50 -26.15 -8.86
N LEU A 379 -2.47 -26.96 -9.31
CA LEU A 379 -3.91 -26.68 -9.19
C LEU A 379 -4.29 -26.37 -7.73
N ASP A 380 -4.96 -25.23 -7.50
CA ASP A 380 -5.51 -24.79 -6.21
C ASP A 380 -6.59 -23.72 -6.46
N HIS A 381 -7.45 -23.45 -5.48
CA HIS A 381 -8.45 -22.37 -5.50
C HIS A 381 -9.47 -22.38 -6.66
N MET A 382 -9.96 -23.57 -7.06
CA MET A 382 -11.00 -23.71 -8.09
C MET A 382 -12.41 -23.28 -7.62
N ASP A 383 -12.56 -23.00 -6.33
CA ASP A 383 -13.72 -22.35 -5.72
C ASP A 383 -13.79 -20.84 -6.03
N TRP A 384 -12.63 -20.23 -6.35
CA TRP A 384 -12.51 -18.80 -6.64
C TRP A 384 -12.22 -18.52 -8.11
N HIS A 385 -11.29 -19.26 -8.71
CA HIS A 385 -10.94 -19.13 -10.12
C HIS A 385 -11.93 -19.86 -11.02
N LYS A 386 -12.24 -19.28 -12.17
CA LYS A 386 -13.11 -19.93 -13.16
C LYS A 386 -12.58 -21.29 -13.60
N ASP A 387 -11.28 -21.37 -13.86
CA ASP A 387 -10.61 -22.57 -14.33
C ASP A 387 -9.09 -22.50 -14.06
N LYS A 388 -8.39 -23.61 -14.36
CA LYS A 388 -6.92 -23.71 -14.25
C LYS A 388 -6.20 -22.65 -15.09
N LYS A 389 -6.75 -22.30 -16.26
CA LYS A 389 -6.11 -21.35 -17.18
C LYS A 389 -6.08 -19.97 -16.55
N GLU A 390 -7.20 -19.51 -15.99
CA GLU A 390 -7.26 -18.24 -15.27
C GLU A 390 -6.31 -18.20 -14.07
N TYR A 391 -6.25 -19.25 -13.27
CA TYR A 391 -5.31 -19.34 -12.14
C TYR A 391 -3.86 -19.12 -12.57
N ILE A 392 -3.45 -19.76 -13.67
CA ILE A 392 -2.10 -19.63 -14.24
C ILE A 392 -1.90 -18.22 -14.83
N GLU A 393 -2.88 -17.71 -15.60
CA GLU A 393 -2.80 -16.36 -16.19
C GLU A 393 -2.67 -15.28 -15.12
N ALA A 394 -3.42 -15.37 -14.02
CA ALA A 394 -3.29 -14.46 -12.89
C ALA A 394 -1.85 -14.48 -12.34
N LYS A 395 -1.25 -15.66 -12.18
CA LYS A 395 0.13 -15.77 -11.68
C LYS A 395 1.19 -15.27 -12.66
N LYS A 396 0.97 -15.36 -13.98
CA LYS A 396 1.90 -14.86 -15.00
C LYS A 396 2.17 -13.35 -14.86
N ASN A 397 1.22 -12.58 -14.34
CA ASN A 397 1.40 -11.14 -14.12
C ASN A 397 2.59 -10.79 -13.19
N ILE A 398 3.10 -11.75 -12.40
CA ILE A 398 4.30 -11.53 -11.59
C ILE A 398 5.58 -11.35 -12.41
N VAL A 399 5.62 -11.80 -13.67
CA VAL A 399 6.80 -11.65 -14.55
C VAL A 399 6.50 -10.85 -15.81
N LYS A 400 5.24 -10.83 -16.24
CA LYS A 400 4.78 -10.34 -17.55
C LYS A 400 5.15 -8.88 -17.87
N TYR A 401 5.26 -8.03 -16.86
CA TYR A 401 5.48 -6.59 -17.01
C TYR A 401 6.90 -6.17 -16.61
N GLN A 402 7.82 -7.13 -16.43
CA GLN A 402 9.22 -6.85 -16.16
C GLN A 402 9.95 -6.25 -17.36
N THR A 403 11.00 -5.50 -17.06
CA THR A 403 11.95 -4.88 -17.98
C THR A 403 13.31 -5.59 -17.93
N GLU A 404 14.25 -5.21 -18.79
CA GLU A 404 15.60 -5.79 -18.86
C GLU A 404 16.45 -5.57 -17.59
N ASN A 405 16.04 -4.63 -16.74
CA ASN A 405 16.68 -4.33 -15.45
C ASN A 405 16.16 -5.19 -14.30
N ASP A 406 15.11 -5.98 -14.53
CA ASP A 406 14.45 -6.81 -13.53
C ASP A 406 14.95 -8.27 -13.60
N TYR A 407 14.59 -9.06 -12.59
CA TYR A 407 15.01 -10.46 -12.45
C TYR A 407 13.83 -11.40 -12.22
N ALA A 408 13.88 -12.59 -12.81
CA ALA A 408 12.91 -13.66 -12.59
C ALA A 408 13.62 -14.92 -12.09
N VAL A 409 13.43 -15.24 -10.82
CA VAL A 409 13.92 -16.46 -10.15
C VAL A 409 12.82 -17.53 -10.27
N ILE A 410 13.02 -18.52 -11.13
CA ILE A 410 11.97 -19.45 -11.55
C ILE A 410 12.37 -20.89 -11.24
N ASN A 411 11.49 -21.62 -10.56
CA ASN A 411 11.71 -23.04 -10.28
C ASN A 411 11.61 -23.85 -11.59
N SER A 412 12.69 -24.51 -11.99
CA SER A 412 12.76 -25.30 -13.21
C SER A 412 12.27 -26.74 -13.05
N GLU A 413 11.99 -27.21 -11.84
CA GLU A 413 11.44 -28.56 -11.58
C GLU A 413 10.00 -28.74 -12.09
N TYR A 414 9.30 -27.63 -12.35
CA TYR A 414 7.90 -27.63 -12.72
C TYR A 414 7.68 -26.94 -14.07
N ASP A 415 6.96 -27.61 -14.98
CA ASP A 415 6.70 -27.11 -16.34
C ASP A 415 5.97 -25.75 -16.36
N VAL A 416 4.99 -25.56 -15.45
CA VAL A 416 4.18 -24.33 -15.42
C VAL A 416 5.05 -23.12 -15.02
N PRO A 417 5.74 -23.09 -13.87
CA PRO A 417 6.76 -22.08 -13.57
C PRO A 417 7.79 -21.91 -14.68
N ARG A 418 8.38 -23.00 -15.21
CA ARG A 418 9.40 -22.93 -16.27
C ARG A 418 8.88 -22.18 -17.51
N SER A 419 7.61 -22.35 -17.87
CA SER A 419 6.97 -21.63 -18.97
C SER A 419 6.92 -20.11 -18.80
N PHE A 420 7.08 -19.59 -17.57
CA PHE A 420 7.06 -18.15 -17.30
C PHE A 420 8.35 -17.46 -17.76
N SER A 421 9.43 -18.22 -17.96
CA SER A 421 10.72 -17.70 -18.43
C SER A 421 10.63 -16.97 -19.76
N GLY A 422 9.76 -17.44 -20.67
CA GLY A 422 9.55 -16.81 -21.98
C GLY A 422 8.61 -15.60 -21.97
N LEU A 423 8.05 -15.23 -20.80
CA LEU A 423 7.09 -14.13 -20.67
C LEU A 423 7.72 -12.84 -20.15
N THR A 424 8.94 -12.91 -19.60
CA THR A 424 9.64 -11.77 -19.02
C THR A 424 10.68 -11.20 -19.97
N LYS A 425 10.94 -9.90 -19.85
CA LYS A 425 12.13 -9.26 -20.43
C LYS A 425 13.31 -9.20 -19.45
N GLY A 426 13.06 -9.52 -18.18
CA GLY A 426 14.06 -9.53 -17.13
C GLY A 426 15.02 -10.71 -17.26
N LYS A 427 16.11 -10.64 -16.49
CA LYS A 427 17.12 -11.69 -16.43
C LYS A 427 16.55 -12.91 -15.71
N VAL A 428 16.48 -14.03 -16.42
CA VAL A 428 15.95 -15.29 -15.88
C VAL A 428 17.06 -16.06 -15.14
N ILE A 429 16.76 -16.46 -13.91
CA ILE A 429 17.58 -17.38 -13.10
C ILE A 429 16.72 -18.59 -12.81
N LEU A 430 17.08 -19.71 -13.43
CA LEU A 430 16.45 -21.00 -13.17
C LEU A 430 17.06 -21.61 -11.91
N PHE A 431 16.23 -22.18 -11.05
CA PHE A 431 16.69 -22.93 -9.89
C PHE A 431 15.92 -24.25 -9.75
N ASN A 432 16.57 -25.23 -9.16
CA ASN A 432 15.94 -26.44 -8.63
C ASN A 432 16.70 -26.84 -7.35
N ARG A 433 16.15 -27.80 -6.60
CA ARG A 433 16.72 -28.27 -5.33
C ARG A 433 18.01 -29.07 -5.50
N GLU A 434 18.23 -29.66 -6.67
CA GLU A 434 19.39 -30.51 -6.96
C GLU A 434 20.63 -29.63 -7.20
N ASP A 435 20.46 -28.53 -7.94
CA ASP A 435 21.47 -27.52 -8.25
C ASP A 435 21.82 -26.61 -7.06
N LEU A 436 21.12 -26.73 -5.93
CA LEU A 436 21.49 -26.02 -4.70
C LEU A 436 22.85 -26.54 -4.21
N GLU A 437 23.81 -25.65 -3.95
CA GLU A 437 25.13 -26.03 -3.46
C GLU A 437 25.02 -26.74 -2.08
N ASP A 438 25.83 -27.77 -1.85
CA ASP A 438 25.71 -28.65 -0.67
C ASP A 438 25.84 -27.92 0.67
N LYS A 439 26.64 -26.85 0.72
CA LYS A 439 26.77 -25.98 1.90
C LYS A 439 25.44 -25.38 2.39
N TYR A 440 24.44 -25.23 1.50
CA TYR A 440 23.09 -24.77 1.84
C TYR A 440 22.11 -25.91 2.17
N LYS A 441 22.55 -27.17 2.11
CA LYS A 441 21.78 -28.38 2.47
C LYS A 441 22.13 -28.91 3.86
N GLU A 442 23.25 -28.47 4.43
CA GLU A 442 23.79 -28.92 5.72
C GLU A 442 23.31 -28.05 6.88
N ASP A 443 23.23 -28.67 8.08
CA ASP A 443 22.87 -28.02 9.35
C ASP A 443 21.54 -27.22 9.32
N LEU A 444 20.57 -27.73 8.57
CA LEU A 444 19.26 -27.09 8.41
C LEU A 444 18.31 -27.43 9.56
N LEU A 445 17.73 -26.38 10.15
CA LEU A 445 16.58 -26.53 11.06
C LEU A 445 15.28 -26.84 10.31
N LEU A 446 15.13 -26.34 9.08
CA LEU A 446 14.00 -26.67 8.22
C LEU A 446 14.09 -28.12 7.72
N ARG A 447 13.00 -28.88 7.91
CA ARG A 447 12.90 -30.29 7.47
C ARG A 447 12.14 -30.42 6.15
N GLY A 448 12.49 -31.44 5.36
CA GLY A 448 11.77 -31.85 4.14
C GLY A 448 12.29 -31.22 2.84
N GLY A 449 12.26 -32.00 1.74
CA GLY A 449 12.83 -31.60 0.44
C GLY A 449 12.23 -30.34 -0.19
N HIS A 450 10.94 -30.06 0.08
CA HIS A 450 10.28 -28.83 -0.36
C HIS A 450 10.90 -27.56 0.26
N ASN A 451 11.57 -27.68 1.41
CA ASN A 451 12.28 -26.56 2.01
C ASN A 451 13.62 -26.27 1.32
N LEU A 452 14.24 -27.27 0.67
CA LEU A 452 15.41 -27.03 -0.18
C LEU A 452 15.02 -26.16 -1.39
N GLU A 453 13.83 -26.37 -1.98
CA GLU A 453 13.30 -25.50 -3.03
C GLU A 453 13.10 -24.05 -2.53
N ASN A 454 12.54 -23.89 -1.32
CA ASN A 454 12.35 -22.57 -0.70
C ASN A 454 13.69 -21.87 -0.44
N ILE A 455 14.70 -22.61 0.04
CA ILE A 455 16.06 -22.12 0.28
C ILE A 455 16.70 -21.72 -1.04
N ALA A 456 16.66 -22.57 -2.07
CA ALA A 456 17.23 -22.27 -3.38
C ALA A 456 16.64 -20.98 -3.98
N ALA A 457 15.33 -20.80 -3.87
CA ALA A 457 14.66 -19.58 -4.31
C ALA A 457 15.15 -18.34 -3.52
N ALA A 458 15.24 -18.45 -2.19
CA ALA A 458 15.64 -17.35 -1.32
C ALA A 458 17.12 -16.96 -1.50
N VAL A 459 18.01 -17.94 -1.60
CA VAL A 459 19.44 -17.75 -1.86
C VAL A 459 19.66 -17.01 -3.17
N ASN A 460 18.98 -17.43 -4.26
CA ASN A 460 19.08 -16.74 -5.54
C ASN A 460 18.57 -15.29 -5.47
N ALA A 461 17.43 -15.04 -4.80
CA ALA A 461 16.92 -13.69 -4.60
C ALA A 461 17.90 -12.81 -3.80
N ALA A 462 18.54 -13.36 -2.76
CA ALA A 462 19.53 -12.65 -1.96
C ALA A 462 20.84 -12.36 -2.73
N LYS A 463 21.32 -13.32 -3.53
CA LYS A 463 22.49 -13.15 -4.40
C LYS A 463 22.29 -12.02 -5.43
N ILE A 464 21.08 -11.87 -5.99
CA ILE A 464 20.75 -10.75 -6.90
C ILE A 464 20.86 -9.39 -6.21
N ILE A 465 20.52 -9.31 -4.91
CA ILE A 465 20.67 -8.09 -4.11
C ILE A 465 22.14 -7.82 -3.74
N GLY A 466 23.02 -8.80 -3.90
CA GLY A 466 24.44 -8.69 -3.55
C GLY A 466 24.69 -8.85 -2.04
N VAL A 467 23.99 -9.77 -1.38
CA VAL A 467 24.29 -10.15 0.01
C VAL A 467 25.51 -11.06 0.05
N ASP A 468 26.40 -10.82 1.02
CA ASP A 468 27.56 -11.67 1.27
C ASP A 468 27.17 -13.10 1.62
N GLU A 469 27.89 -14.06 1.04
CA GLU A 469 27.55 -15.48 1.13
C GLU A 469 27.50 -16.02 2.57
N ASP A 470 28.41 -15.58 3.44
CA ASP A 470 28.43 -15.99 4.85
C ASP A 470 27.17 -15.55 5.61
N VAL A 471 26.62 -14.38 5.26
CA VAL A 471 25.36 -13.89 5.82
C VAL A 471 24.20 -14.75 5.32
N ILE A 472 24.17 -15.09 4.03
CA ILE A 472 23.15 -15.99 3.47
C ILE A 472 23.19 -17.35 4.19
N LEU A 473 24.38 -17.95 4.31
CA LEU A 473 24.58 -19.26 4.94
C LEU A 473 24.12 -19.27 6.41
N SER A 474 24.56 -18.28 7.19
CA SER A 474 24.19 -18.18 8.61
C SER A 474 22.68 -17.95 8.81
N SER A 475 22.04 -17.13 7.96
CA SER A 475 20.58 -16.94 7.98
C SER A 475 19.82 -18.22 7.60
N VAL A 476 20.27 -18.95 6.57
CA VAL A 476 19.64 -20.23 6.15
C VAL A 476 19.69 -21.27 7.27
N ARG A 477 20.85 -21.43 7.93
CA ARG A 477 21.03 -22.42 9.02
C ARG A 477 20.26 -22.06 10.29
N SER A 478 20.13 -20.77 10.59
CA SER A 478 19.40 -20.30 11.78
C SER A 478 17.89 -20.15 11.58
N PHE A 479 17.40 -20.23 10.34
CA PHE A 479 15.98 -20.03 10.04
C PHE A 479 15.13 -21.22 10.51
N LYS A 480 14.26 -20.97 11.48
CA LYS A 480 13.39 -21.97 12.12
C LYS A 480 12.09 -22.25 11.37
N GLY A 481 11.85 -21.56 10.26
CA GLY A 481 10.57 -21.57 9.56
C GLY A 481 9.57 -20.58 10.13
N LEU A 482 8.31 -20.77 9.76
CA LEU A 482 7.20 -19.92 10.18
C LEU A 482 6.58 -20.49 11.45
N GLU A 483 6.16 -19.60 12.37
CA GLU A 483 5.42 -20.00 13.55
C GLU A 483 4.16 -20.81 13.17
N HIS A 484 3.93 -21.92 13.87
CA HIS A 484 2.85 -22.87 13.60
C HIS A 484 2.92 -23.62 12.26
N ARG A 485 4.04 -23.59 11.52
CA ARG A 485 4.26 -24.38 10.29
C ARG A 485 5.47 -25.29 10.43
N LEU A 486 5.24 -26.54 10.82
CA LEU A 486 6.29 -27.50 11.20
C LEU A 486 7.37 -26.87 12.11
N GLU A 487 6.95 -26.00 13.03
CA GLU A 487 7.84 -25.24 13.90
C GLU A 487 8.42 -26.16 14.97
N LEU A 488 9.75 -26.24 15.06
CA LEU A 488 10.44 -26.94 16.15
C LEU A 488 10.17 -26.21 17.49
N VAL A 489 9.49 -26.88 18.42
CA VAL A 489 9.14 -26.35 19.74
C VAL A 489 10.22 -26.63 20.77
N GLY A 490 10.77 -27.85 20.76
CA GLY A 490 11.79 -28.29 21.71
C GLY A 490 11.89 -29.81 21.81
N GLU A 491 12.82 -30.29 22.64
CA GLU A 491 13.08 -31.71 22.89
C GLU A 491 12.98 -32.03 24.39
N VAL A 492 12.16 -33.02 24.76
CA VAL A 492 11.99 -33.51 26.14
C VAL A 492 12.43 -34.97 26.18
N GLY A 493 13.43 -35.33 26.98
CA GLY A 493 13.82 -36.73 27.24
C GLY A 493 14.07 -37.62 26.00
N SER A 494 14.52 -37.03 24.87
CA SER A 494 14.69 -37.64 23.53
C SER A 494 13.44 -37.70 22.63
N VAL A 495 12.37 -36.98 22.95
CA VAL A 495 11.21 -36.78 22.05
C VAL A 495 11.20 -35.34 21.58
N THR A 496 11.16 -35.14 20.26
CA THR A 496 11.14 -33.79 19.66
C THR A 496 9.72 -33.38 19.27
N PHE A 497 9.33 -32.15 19.57
CA PHE A 497 7.98 -31.65 19.33
C PHE A 497 7.94 -30.62 18.20
N TYR A 498 7.02 -30.83 17.25
CA TYR A 498 6.78 -29.94 16.12
C TYR A 498 5.35 -29.41 16.12
N ASN A 499 5.22 -28.10 15.95
CA ASN A 499 3.97 -27.37 15.88
C ASN A 499 3.62 -27.03 14.43
N ASP A 500 2.66 -27.75 13.86
CA ASP A 500 2.11 -27.51 12.53
C ASP A 500 0.61 -27.20 12.62
N SER A 501 0.21 -26.42 13.64
CA SER A 501 -1.20 -26.06 13.86
C SER A 501 -1.86 -25.34 12.67
N PHE A 502 -1.06 -24.75 11.77
CA PHE A 502 -1.52 -24.17 10.51
C PHE A 502 -2.10 -25.20 9.52
N ALA A 503 -1.81 -26.50 9.69
CA ALA A 503 -2.32 -27.59 8.87
C ALA A 503 -3.81 -27.85 9.10
N THR A 504 -4.68 -26.97 8.56
CA THR A 504 -6.14 -27.10 8.67
C THR A 504 -6.79 -27.88 7.51
N SER A 505 -6.00 -28.62 6.74
CA SER A 505 -6.42 -29.52 5.66
C SER A 505 -5.45 -30.69 5.51
N GLU A 506 -5.79 -31.67 4.69
CA GLU A 506 -5.04 -32.91 4.51
C GLU A 506 -3.65 -32.71 3.88
N GLN A 507 -3.52 -31.81 2.90
CA GLN A 507 -2.28 -31.65 2.14
C GLN A 507 -1.07 -31.19 3.00
N PRO A 508 -1.18 -30.15 3.86
CA PRO A 508 -0.10 -29.80 4.78
C PRO A 508 0.29 -30.96 5.70
N THR A 509 -0.69 -31.72 6.19
CA THR A 509 -0.43 -32.88 7.07
C THR A 509 0.29 -34.00 6.33
N ILE A 510 -0.06 -34.27 5.07
CA ILE A 510 0.68 -35.22 4.22
C ILE A 510 2.13 -34.74 4.01
N ALA A 511 2.36 -33.44 3.85
CA ALA A 511 3.71 -32.88 3.74
C ALA A 511 4.50 -33.04 5.06
N ALA A 512 3.87 -32.84 6.21
CA ALA A 512 4.44 -33.10 7.53
C ALA A 512 4.91 -34.55 7.67
N ILE A 513 4.03 -35.52 7.39
CA ILE A 513 4.34 -36.96 7.41
C ILE A 513 5.52 -37.33 6.48
N ASN A 514 5.65 -36.63 5.35
CA ASN A 514 6.75 -36.89 4.42
C ASN A 514 8.08 -36.24 4.84
N SER A 515 8.09 -35.40 5.87
CA SER A 515 9.27 -34.64 6.30
C SER A 515 10.12 -35.34 7.36
N PHE A 516 9.64 -36.45 7.93
CA PHE A 516 10.32 -37.19 8.99
C PHE A 516 10.58 -38.64 8.60
N THR A 517 11.59 -39.21 9.25
CA THR A 517 11.98 -40.63 9.14
C THR A 517 12.00 -41.33 10.50
N GLU A 518 12.05 -40.54 11.58
CA GLU A 518 11.92 -40.92 12.98
C GLU A 518 10.53 -41.50 13.28
N PRO A 519 10.37 -42.29 14.36
CA PRO A 519 9.05 -42.74 14.81
C PRO A 519 8.12 -41.56 15.13
N GLU A 520 6.96 -41.48 14.48
CA GLU A 520 6.04 -40.34 14.59
C GLU A 520 4.80 -40.67 15.44
N THR A 521 4.41 -39.69 16.26
CA THR A 521 3.08 -39.57 16.86
C THR A 521 2.40 -38.34 16.28
N LEU A 522 1.31 -38.54 15.53
CA LEU A 522 0.55 -37.47 14.88
C LEU A 522 -0.66 -37.09 15.75
N ILE A 523 -0.87 -35.79 15.96
CA ILE A 523 -2.09 -35.27 16.59
C ILE A 523 -3.01 -34.74 15.48
N LEU A 524 -4.16 -35.38 15.31
CA LEU A 524 -5.13 -35.19 14.22
C LEU A 524 -6.51 -34.80 14.77
N GLY A 525 -7.22 -33.90 14.08
CA GLY A 525 -8.62 -33.58 14.38
C GLY A 525 -8.88 -32.14 14.82
N GLY A 526 -10.15 -31.86 15.09
CA GLY A 526 -10.71 -30.53 15.27
C GLY A 526 -12.14 -30.44 14.72
N SER A 527 -12.53 -29.29 14.16
CA SER A 527 -13.87 -29.02 13.64
C SER A 527 -14.06 -29.41 12.18
N ASP A 528 -15.26 -29.88 11.79
CA ASP A 528 -15.57 -30.29 10.41
C ASP A 528 -15.63 -29.09 9.45
N LYS A 529 -15.16 -29.33 8.22
CA LYS A 529 -15.26 -28.42 7.07
C LYS A 529 -15.81 -29.13 5.81
N GLY A 530 -16.31 -30.35 5.96
CA GLY A 530 -16.70 -31.22 4.84
C GLY A 530 -15.51 -31.78 4.07
N LEU A 531 -14.37 -32.01 4.75
CA LEU A 531 -13.14 -32.48 4.11
C LEU A 531 -13.16 -34.00 3.85
N ASP A 532 -12.50 -34.42 2.76
CA ASP A 532 -12.25 -35.84 2.44
C ASP A 532 -10.85 -36.25 2.91
N PHE A 533 -10.79 -37.24 3.80
CA PHE A 533 -9.55 -37.73 4.41
C PHE A 533 -8.95 -38.94 3.70
N THR A 534 -9.50 -39.37 2.55
CA THR A 534 -9.05 -40.59 1.84
C THR A 534 -7.55 -40.56 1.51
N LEU A 535 -7.04 -39.43 1.01
CA LEU A 535 -5.62 -39.28 0.70
C LEU A 535 -4.73 -39.26 1.94
N LEU A 536 -5.21 -38.62 3.02
CA LEU A 536 -4.49 -38.57 4.30
C LEU A 536 -4.33 -39.96 4.91
N ARG A 537 -5.41 -40.74 4.94
CA ARG A 537 -5.41 -42.11 5.45
C ARG A 537 -4.39 -42.98 4.69
N LYS A 538 -4.41 -42.92 3.35
CA LYS A 538 -3.43 -43.62 2.50
C LYS A 538 -1.99 -43.20 2.81
N ALA A 539 -1.75 -41.91 3.04
CA ALA A 539 -0.41 -41.42 3.39
C ALA A 539 0.07 -41.94 4.75
N ILE A 540 -0.81 -41.94 5.76
CA ILE A 540 -0.54 -42.48 7.10
C ILE A 540 -0.23 -43.97 7.05
N GLU A 541 -1.04 -44.75 6.31
CA GLU A 541 -0.86 -46.21 6.20
C GLU A 541 0.43 -46.57 5.48
N LYS A 542 0.75 -45.85 4.38
CA LYS A 542 1.97 -46.09 3.60
C LYS A 542 3.26 -45.81 4.39
N LYS A 543 3.20 -44.94 5.39
CA LYS A 543 4.38 -44.52 6.16
C LYS A 543 4.59 -45.37 7.39
N ALA A 544 5.59 -46.25 7.32
CA ALA A 544 5.90 -47.20 8.38
C ALA A 544 6.37 -46.54 9.70
N ASN A 545 6.93 -45.33 9.62
CA ASN A 545 7.43 -44.59 10.77
C ASN A 545 6.32 -43.85 11.54
N VAL A 546 5.15 -43.59 10.95
CA VAL A 546 3.96 -43.20 11.72
C VAL A 546 3.55 -44.38 12.62
N LYS A 547 3.71 -44.24 13.94
CA LYS A 547 3.42 -45.30 14.92
C LYS A 547 2.12 -45.05 15.65
N ASN A 548 1.91 -43.81 16.08
CA ASN A 548 0.78 -43.43 16.91
C ASN A 548 -0.05 -42.32 16.28
N LEU A 549 -1.36 -42.40 16.44
CA LEU A 549 -2.31 -41.34 16.11
C LEU A 549 -3.04 -40.92 17.37
N ILE A 550 -3.04 -39.63 17.67
CA ILE A 550 -3.87 -39.02 18.71
C ILE A 550 -4.98 -38.26 18.01
N LEU A 551 -6.22 -38.71 18.21
CA LEU A 551 -7.41 -38.12 17.62
C LEU A 551 -8.04 -37.14 18.62
N ILE A 552 -8.27 -35.91 18.18
CA ILE A 552 -8.84 -34.82 18.98
C ILE A 552 -10.05 -34.19 18.29
N GLY A 553 -10.85 -33.46 19.06
CA GLY A 553 -11.96 -32.68 18.53
C GLY A 553 -13.12 -33.51 17.99
N GLU A 554 -14.01 -32.83 17.29
CA GLU A 554 -15.27 -33.38 16.75
C GLU A 554 -15.03 -34.41 15.66
N ILE A 555 -14.07 -34.16 14.76
CA ILE A 555 -13.83 -35.01 13.60
C ILE A 555 -12.69 -36.00 13.77
N GLY A 556 -12.02 -36.05 14.92
CA GLY A 556 -10.87 -36.93 15.15
C GLY A 556 -11.17 -38.39 14.80
N VAL A 557 -12.31 -38.90 15.28
CA VAL A 557 -12.78 -40.28 15.00
C VAL A 557 -12.92 -40.51 13.50
N LYS A 558 -13.60 -39.60 12.79
CA LYS A 558 -13.80 -39.66 11.35
C LYS A 558 -12.47 -39.68 10.59
N ILE A 559 -11.44 -38.96 11.03
CA ILE A 559 -10.11 -39.04 10.38
C ILE A 559 -9.52 -40.45 10.55
N GLY A 560 -9.58 -41.00 11.77
CA GLY A 560 -9.02 -42.29 12.13
C GLY A 560 -9.75 -43.50 11.55
N GLU A 561 -11.01 -43.36 11.15
CA GLU A 561 -11.81 -44.44 10.54
C GLU A 561 -11.10 -45.06 9.33
N GLY A 562 -10.95 -46.38 9.36
CA GLY A 562 -10.36 -47.16 8.27
C GLY A 562 -8.83 -47.22 8.27
N ILE A 563 -8.13 -46.56 9.20
CA ILE A 563 -6.68 -46.68 9.34
C ILE A 563 -6.33 -47.95 10.13
N ASN A 564 -5.54 -48.83 9.52
CA ASN A 564 -5.11 -50.08 10.16
C ASN A 564 -3.61 -50.09 10.51
N GLY A 565 -3.22 -50.94 11.47
CA GLY A 565 -1.81 -51.18 11.80
C GLY A 565 -1.09 -50.04 12.52
N LYS A 566 -1.83 -49.08 13.08
CA LYS A 566 -1.34 -47.95 13.88
C LYS A 566 -1.92 -48.00 15.29
N ASN A 567 -1.20 -47.48 16.28
CA ASN A 567 -1.76 -47.29 17.62
C ASN A 567 -2.62 -46.01 17.63
N ILE A 568 -3.93 -46.14 17.84
CA ILE A 568 -4.87 -45.02 17.79
C ILE A 568 -5.40 -44.72 19.19
N VAL A 569 -5.19 -43.49 19.66
CA VAL A 569 -5.68 -42.99 20.93
C VAL A 569 -6.66 -41.84 20.66
N ASN A 570 -7.93 -42.02 21.01
CA ASN A 570 -8.92 -40.95 20.90
C ASN A 570 -9.03 -40.18 22.23
N LEU A 571 -8.74 -38.89 22.19
CA LEU A 571 -8.81 -37.98 23.32
C LEU A 571 -9.96 -36.98 23.21
N GLY A 572 -10.73 -36.97 22.11
CA GLY A 572 -11.86 -36.04 21.93
C GLY A 572 -11.47 -34.59 22.25
N LYS A 573 -12.26 -33.92 23.10
CA LYS A 573 -12.05 -32.52 23.52
C LYS A 573 -11.18 -32.38 24.79
N THR A 574 -10.16 -33.24 24.96
CA THR A 574 -9.21 -33.15 26.08
C THR A 574 -8.38 -31.85 26.00
N PRO A 575 -8.03 -31.21 27.14
CA PRO A 575 -7.14 -30.06 27.16
C PRO A 575 -5.77 -30.34 26.52
N MET A 576 -5.16 -29.33 25.88
CA MET A 576 -3.89 -29.49 25.16
C MET A 576 -2.75 -30.03 26.04
N THR A 577 -2.72 -29.72 27.33
CA THR A 577 -1.75 -30.28 28.28
C THR A 577 -1.85 -31.80 28.38
N GLY A 578 -3.07 -32.34 28.47
CA GLY A 578 -3.30 -33.79 28.49
C GLY A 578 -2.97 -34.47 27.16
N ILE A 579 -3.24 -33.80 26.04
CA ILE A 579 -2.88 -34.28 24.70
C ILE A 579 -1.36 -34.40 24.57
N VAL A 580 -0.62 -33.36 24.94
CA VAL A 580 0.86 -33.34 24.84
C VAL A 580 1.50 -34.32 25.82
N GLN A 581 1.00 -34.43 27.05
CA GLN A 581 1.43 -35.45 28.01
C GLN A 581 1.25 -36.85 27.42
N LYS A 582 0.07 -37.14 26.86
CA LYS A 582 -0.18 -38.46 26.26
C LYS A 582 0.70 -38.73 25.06
N ALA A 583 0.94 -37.71 24.23
CA ALA A 583 1.84 -37.80 23.09
C ALA A 583 3.27 -38.12 23.52
N PHE A 584 3.77 -37.48 24.59
CA PHE A 584 5.09 -37.76 25.15
C PHE A 584 5.22 -39.22 25.62
N GLU A 585 4.23 -39.72 26.38
CA GLU A 585 4.23 -41.09 26.94
C GLU A 585 4.29 -42.20 25.88
N ILE A 586 3.56 -42.02 24.76
CA ILE A 586 3.43 -43.06 23.74
C ILE A 586 4.48 -42.97 22.63
N THR A 587 5.21 -41.86 22.56
CA THR A 587 6.23 -41.65 21.52
C THR A 587 7.51 -42.39 21.89
N PRO A 588 8.05 -43.25 21.00
CA PRO A 588 9.31 -43.93 21.25
C PRO A 588 10.48 -42.95 21.45
N LYS A 589 11.51 -43.37 22.19
CA LYS A 589 12.76 -42.59 22.30
C LYS A 589 13.37 -42.31 20.93
N GLY A 590 13.84 -41.08 20.72
CA GLY A 590 14.30 -40.60 19.41
C GLY A 590 13.17 -40.30 18.42
N GLY A 591 11.91 -40.40 18.86
CA GLY A 591 10.72 -40.12 18.06
C GLY A 591 10.31 -38.66 18.07
N VAL A 592 9.30 -38.36 17.25
CA VAL A 592 8.76 -37.02 17.05
C VAL A 592 7.26 -36.97 17.31
N VAL A 593 6.82 -35.89 17.97
CA VAL A 593 5.40 -35.55 18.13
C VAL A 593 5.08 -34.39 17.19
N ILE A 594 4.08 -34.56 16.33
CA ILE A 594 3.70 -33.55 15.34
C ILE A 594 2.25 -33.17 15.55
N LEU A 595 2.01 -31.92 15.96
CA LEU A 595 0.68 -31.32 15.91
C LEU A 595 0.38 -30.90 14.47
N SER A 596 -0.22 -31.77 13.68
CA SER A 596 -0.62 -31.49 12.29
C SER A 596 -2.07 -31.93 12.06
N PRO A 597 -3.06 -31.11 12.48
CA PRO A 597 -4.41 -31.58 12.78
C PRO A 597 -5.26 -31.98 11.57
N ALA A 598 -4.87 -31.63 10.34
CA ALA A 598 -5.66 -31.78 9.11
C ALA A 598 -7.08 -31.17 9.17
N ALA A 599 -7.34 -30.32 10.16
CA ALA A 599 -8.67 -29.83 10.51
C ALA A 599 -8.63 -28.40 11.07
N ALA A 600 -9.74 -27.69 10.94
CA ALA A 600 -9.93 -26.40 11.61
C ALA A 600 -10.03 -26.59 13.14
N SER A 601 -9.88 -25.51 13.90
CA SER A 601 -9.65 -25.58 15.35
C SER A 601 -10.84 -25.15 16.21
N PHE A 602 -11.93 -24.69 15.60
CA PHE A 602 -12.97 -23.88 16.25
C PHE A 602 -13.82 -24.64 17.29
N ASP A 603 -13.73 -25.96 17.31
CA ASP A 603 -14.46 -26.82 18.24
C ASP A 603 -13.81 -26.91 19.63
N MET A 604 -12.52 -26.56 19.72
CA MET A 604 -11.69 -26.64 20.94
C MET A 604 -10.88 -25.36 21.22
N PHE A 605 -10.64 -24.51 20.21
CA PHE A 605 -9.73 -23.37 20.28
C PHE A 605 -10.30 -22.16 19.56
N GLU A 606 -9.87 -20.94 19.94
CA GLU A 606 -10.36 -19.72 19.29
C GLU A 606 -10.00 -19.66 17.79
N ASN A 607 -8.80 -20.12 17.46
CA ASN A 607 -8.27 -20.23 16.10
C ASN A 607 -7.00 -21.11 16.11
N TYR A 608 -6.41 -21.33 14.93
CA TYR A 608 -5.23 -22.19 14.81
C TYR A 608 -4.00 -21.64 15.57
N LYS A 609 -3.89 -20.31 15.77
CA LYS A 609 -2.78 -19.72 16.52
C LYS A 609 -2.93 -20.03 18.00
N ASP A 610 -4.13 -19.89 18.56
CA ASP A 610 -4.44 -20.29 19.94
C ASP A 610 -4.09 -21.77 20.17
N ARG A 611 -4.56 -22.67 19.29
CA ARG A 611 -4.19 -24.11 19.33
C ARG A 611 -2.68 -24.33 19.34
N GLY A 612 -1.94 -23.65 18.44
CA GLY A 612 -0.49 -23.75 18.35
C GLY A 612 0.24 -23.20 19.58
N MET A 613 -0.27 -22.12 20.18
CA MET A 613 0.28 -21.51 21.39
C MET A 613 0.06 -22.38 22.62
N GLN A 614 -1.12 -22.97 22.76
CA GLN A 614 -1.40 -23.93 23.84
C GLN A 614 -0.49 -25.16 23.73
N PHE A 615 -0.22 -25.65 22.51
CA PHE A 615 0.72 -26.76 22.29
C PHE A 615 2.13 -26.39 22.74
N LYS A 616 2.63 -25.22 22.31
CA LYS A 616 3.94 -24.70 22.75
C LYS A 616 4.04 -24.57 24.27
N LYS A 617 2.98 -24.05 24.91
CA LYS A 617 2.93 -23.91 26.37
C LYS A 617 2.97 -25.28 27.07
N ALA A 618 2.20 -26.24 26.59
CA ALA A 618 2.17 -27.59 27.14
C ALA A 618 3.52 -28.31 27.00
N VAL A 619 4.19 -28.21 25.84
CA VAL A 619 5.54 -28.77 25.64
C VAL A 619 6.55 -28.11 26.58
N LYS A 620 6.48 -26.78 26.76
CA LYS A 620 7.35 -26.07 27.71
C LYS A 620 7.15 -26.50 29.15
N SER A 621 5.92 -26.80 29.57
CA SER A 621 5.66 -27.34 30.90
C SER A 621 6.37 -28.68 31.11
N LEU A 622 6.36 -29.58 30.12
CA LEU A 622 7.11 -30.84 30.20
C LEU A 622 8.63 -30.65 30.32
N LEU A 623 9.18 -29.62 29.67
CA LEU A 623 10.61 -29.27 29.80
C LEU A 623 10.99 -28.82 31.21
N HIS A 624 10.06 -28.21 31.94
CA HIS A 624 10.27 -27.74 33.31
C HIS A 624 10.09 -28.86 34.34
N ASP A 625 9.13 -29.74 34.13
CA ASP A 625 8.83 -30.86 35.04
C ASP A 625 9.83 -32.03 34.90
N GLY A 626 10.61 -32.06 33.83
CA GLY A 626 11.65 -33.07 33.56
C GLY A 626 13.08 -32.69 33.95
N LYS A 627 13.28 -31.61 34.73
CA LYS A 627 14.58 -31.18 35.27
C LYS A 627 14.87 -31.75 36.65
#